data_AF-A0A0B6AK48-F1
#
_entry.id   AF-A0A0B6AK48-F1
#
_cell.length_a   1.000
_cell.length_b   1.000
_cell.length_c   1.000
_cell.angle_alpha   90.00
_cell.angle_beta   90.00
_cell.angle_gamma   90.00
#
_symmetry.space_group_name_H-M   'P 1'
#
loop_
_entity.id
_entity.type
_entity.pdbx_description
1 polymer ?
#
loop_
_entity_poly.entity_id
_entity_poly.type
_entity_poly.pdbx_seq_one_letter_code
_entity_poly.pdbx_strand_id
1 'polypeptide(L)'
;MSIKCMTQLFASCFVFLLSSVATWYNGSSMLEGPISASLTGGLTKSSAVHHYSHIDYLLYTIKFHPQFPIMMMVSGIYLIVLLSIIGFKKRYGLISSCCLCITALLCYSSYKLSHTPTEGEHAMITSSLAAASLCLAVGLFYLLKRFYSQKEYI
;
A
#
# COMPACT_ATOMS: atom_id res chain seq x y z
N MET A 1 5.72 -25.91 5.72
CA MET A 1 5.89 -24.68 4.91
C MET A 1 7.30 -24.74 4.32
N SER A 2 7.51 -24.48 3.03
CA SER A 2 8.87 -24.58 2.46
C SER A 2 9.77 -23.50 3.06
N ILE A 3 11.02 -23.82 3.41
CA ILE A 3 12.02 -22.87 3.96
C ILE A 3 12.08 -21.59 3.14
N LYS A 4 12.01 -21.70 1.81
CA LYS A 4 11.98 -20.57 0.88
C LYS A 4 10.85 -19.58 1.15
N CYS A 5 9.65 -20.10 1.44
CA CYS A 5 8.46 -19.30 1.72
C CYS A 5 8.56 -18.61 3.08
N MET A 6 9.17 -19.28 4.07
CA MET A 6 9.40 -18.71 5.40
C MET A 6 10.42 -17.56 5.34
N THR A 7 11.50 -17.72 4.57
CA THR A 7 12.49 -16.65 4.34
C THR A 7 11.87 -15.46 3.60
N GLN A 8 11.05 -15.70 2.58
CA GLN A 8 10.33 -14.63 1.87
C GLN A 8 9.40 -13.85 2.80
N LEU A 9 8.62 -14.54 3.64
CA LEU A 9 7.71 -13.90 4.58
C LEU A 9 8.48 -13.04 5.59
N PHE A 10 9.57 -13.57 6.15
CA PHE A 10 10.40 -12.82 7.09
C PHE A 10 11.03 -11.59 6.42
N ALA A 11 11.62 -11.74 5.24
CA ALA A 11 12.25 -10.64 4.51
C ALA A 11 11.24 -9.53 4.16
N SER A 12 10.06 -9.89 3.65
CA SER A 12 9.04 -8.91 3.32
C SER A 12 8.45 -8.23 4.56
N CYS A 13 8.29 -8.95 5.67
CA CYS A 13 7.88 -8.38 6.94
C CYS A 13 8.90 -7.37 7.46
N PHE A 14 10.19 -7.73 7.39
CA PHE A 14 11.27 -6.84 7.81
C PHE A 14 11.32 -5.56 6.98
N VAL A 15 11.23 -5.66 5.65
CA VAL A 15 11.17 -4.49 4.75
C VAL A 15 9.94 -3.63 5.05
N PHE A 16 8.77 -4.24 5.25
CA PHE A 16 7.55 -3.53 5.58
C PHE A 16 7.66 -2.73 6.88
N LEU A 17 8.20 -3.34 7.93
CA LEU A 17 8.37 -2.69 9.23
C LEU A 17 9.38 -1.54 9.16
N LEU A 18 10.54 -1.76 8.53
CA LEU A 18 11.55 -0.71 8.35
C LEU A 18 10.99 0.47 7.57
N SER A 19 10.27 0.20 6.48
CA SER A 19 9.67 1.24 5.66
C SER A 19 8.55 1.98 6.38
N SER A 20 7.76 1.30 7.21
CA SER A 20 6.72 1.92 8.05
C SER A 20 7.33 2.85 9.09
N VAL A 21 8.37 2.39 9.81
CA VAL A 21 9.07 3.20 10.80
C VAL A 21 9.73 4.41 10.14
N ALA A 22 10.40 4.24 9.00
CA ALA A 22 10.99 5.35 8.25
C ALA A 22 9.93 6.36 7.77
N THR A 23 8.76 5.87 7.34
CA THR A 23 7.66 6.72 6.90
C THR A 23 7.10 7.57 8.03
N TRP A 24 6.93 6.99 9.22
CA TRP A 24 6.50 7.74 10.40
C TRP A 24 7.58 8.67 10.94
N TYR A 25 8.84 8.25 10.93
CA TYR A 25 9.96 9.06 11.39
C TYR A 25 10.09 10.34 10.52
N ASN A 26 10.15 10.19 9.20
CA ASN A 26 10.17 11.34 8.30
C ASN A 26 8.86 12.14 8.33
N GLY A 27 7.74 11.50 8.65
CA GLY A 27 6.44 12.14 8.79
C GLY A 27 6.37 13.03 10.03
N SER A 28 7.03 12.61 11.11
CA SER A 28 7.08 13.37 12.38
C SER A 28 7.86 14.68 12.25
N SER A 29 8.70 14.84 11.24
CA SER A 29 9.36 16.11 10.90
C SER A 29 8.36 17.24 10.58
N MET A 30 7.09 16.90 10.31
CA MET A 30 5.99 17.87 10.25
C MET A 30 5.84 18.71 11.53
N LEU A 31 6.21 18.15 12.69
CA LEU A 31 6.12 18.80 14.00
C LEU A 31 7.19 19.89 14.19
N GLU A 32 8.31 19.80 13.48
CA GLU A 32 9.51 20.63 13.67
C GLU A 32 9.71 21.68 12.56
N GLY A 33 8.99 21.58 11.43
CA GLY A 33 9.16 22.43 10.26
C GLY A 33 8.29 23.70 10.22
N PRO A 34 8.75 24.80 9.58
CA PRO A 34 7.98 26.05 9.39
C PRO A 34 6.75 25.89 8.47
N ILE A 35 6.60 24.74 7.81
CA ILE A 35 5.51 24.40 6.88
C ILE A 35 4.24 23.94 7.63
N SER A 36 4.33 23.67 8.94
CA SER A 36 3.17 23.45 9.82
C SER A 36 2.13 24.58 9.72
N ALA A 37 2.55 25.81 9.44
CA ALA A 37 1.66 26.95 9.21
C ALA A 37 0.99 26.97 7.82
N SER A 38 1.61 26.36 6.79
CA SER A 38 1.14 26.43 5.40
C SER A 38 0.13 25.32 5.04
N LEU A 39 0.23 24.13 5.65
CA LEU A 39 -0.82 23.11 5.52
C LEU A 39 -2.10 23.48 6.28
N THR A 40 -1.97 24.35 7.29
CA THR A 40 -3.04 24.81 8.18
C THR A 40 -3.54 26.21 7.81
N GLY A 41 -3.36 26.63 6.56
CA GLY A 41 -3.74 27.95 6.03
C GLY A 41 -5.26 28.18 5.91
N GLY A 42 -6.03 27.84 6.94
CA GLY A 42 -7.48 28.02 6.98
C GLY A 42 -8.17 27.69 8.31
N LEU A 43 -7.46 27.11 9.30
CA LEU A 43 -8.04 26.83 10.62
C LEU A 43 -7.20 27.51 11.71
N THR A 44 -7.60 28.75 11.97
CA THR A 44 -7.48 29.48 13.24
C THR A 44 -6.42 29.02 14.23
N LYS A 45 -5.47 29.93 14.49
CA LYS A 45 -4.75 30.11 15.76
C LYS A 45 -5.60 29.63 16.95
N SER A 46 -5.28 28.48 17.50
CA SER A 46 -5.65 28.17 18.88
C SER A 46 -4.62 27.23 19.47
N SER A 47 -4.02 27.70 20.56
CA SER A 47 -3.08 27.03 21.42
C SER A 47 -3.73 25.81 22.09
N ALA A 48 -3.93 24.75 21.33
CA ALA A 48 -4.36 23.44 21.80
C ALA A 48 -3.41 22.41 21.20
N VAL A 49 -2.92 21.49 22.03
CA VAL A 49 -2.08 20.36 21.65
C VAL A 49 -2.74 19.64 20.48
N HIS A 50 -2.33 19.95 19.25
CA HIS A 50 -2.84 19.29 18.06
C HIS A 50 -2.26 17.87 18.09
N HIS A 51 -3.09 16.91 18.48
CA HIS A 51 -2.76 15.50 18.31
C HIS A 51 -2.77 15.21 16.80
N TYR A 52 -1.61 15.36 16.16
CA TYR A 52 -1.42 14.91 14.79
C TYR A 52 -1.65 13.41 14.74
N SER A 53 -2.53 12.98 13.83
CA SER A 53 -2.82 11.56 13.65
C SER A 53 -1.67 10.90 12.87
N HIS A 54 -1.50 9.59 13.07
CA HIS A 54 -0.55 8.79 12.29
C HIS A 54 -0.79 8.89 10.77
N ILE A 55 -2.02 9.23 10.36
CA ILE A 55 -2.41 9.45 8.96
C ILE A 55 -1.86 10.78 8.43
N ASP A 56 -1.78 11.82 9.27
CA ASP A 56 -1.25 13.14 8.87
C ASP A 56 0.25 13.04 8.59
N TYR A 57 0.98 12.31 9.44
CA TYR A 57 2.39 12.00 9.21
C TYR A 57 2.62 11.22 7.92
N LEU A 58 1.73 10.26 7.60
CA LEU A 58 1.81 9.52 6.35
C LEU A 58 1.60 10.44 5.14
N LEU A 59 0.57 11.29 5.16
CA LEU A 59 0.26 12.23 4.08
C LEU A 59 1.40 13.23 3.85
N TYR A 60 2.01 13.71 4.94
CA TYR A 60 3.20 14.57 4.86
C TYR A 60 4.37 13.85 4.18
N THR A 61 4.68 12.62 4.59
CA THR A 61 5.78 11.84 3.99
C THR A 61 5.51 11.53 2.52
N ILE A 62 4.25 11.25 2.12
CA ILE A 62 3.91 11.04 0.71
C ILE A 62 4.25 12.27 -0.13
N LYS A 63 4.01 13.47 0.40
CA LYS A 63 4.26 14.73 -0.30
C LYS A 63 5.75 15.04 -0.46
N PHE A 64 6.54 14.84 0.58
CA PHE A 64 7.95 15.29 0.61
C PHE A 64 8.97 14.15 0.42
N HIS A 65 8.63 12.93 0.82
CA HIS A 65 9.51 11.75 0.80
C HIS A 65 8.75 10.48 0.36
N PRO A 66 8.20 10.42 -0.87
CA PRO A 66 7.31 9.34 -1.33
C PRO A 66 7.98 7.96 -1.37
N GLN A 67 9.31 7.89 -1.36
CA GLN A 67 10.07 6.64 -1.46
C GLN A 67 9.73 5.63 -0.36
N PHE A 68 9.61 6.08 0.90
CA PHE A 68 9.31 5.19 2.03
C PHE A 68 7.84 4.71 2.02
N PRO A 69 6.83 5.56 1.77
CA PRO A 69 5.45 5.11 1.54
C PRO A 69 5.31 4.12 0.39
N ILE A 70 6.04 4.31 -0.72
CA ILE A 70 6.01 3.39 -1.88
C ILE A 70 6.56 2.02 -1.49
N MET A 71 7.72 1.96 -0.82
CA MET A 71 8.32 0.70 -0.36
C MET A 71 7.43 -0.02 0.67
N MET A 72 6.76 0.74 1.55
CA MET A 72 5.77 0.23 2.50
C MET A 72 4.57 -0.37 1.77
N MET A 73 4.04 0.31 0.75
CA MET A 73 2.91 -0.18 -0.05
C MET A 73 3.27 -1.47 -0.80
N VAL A 74 4.38 -1.49 -1.52
CA VAL A 74 4.81 -2.66 -2.33
C VAL A 74 5.05 -3.88 -1.45
N SER A 75 5.77 -3.71 -0.32
CA SER A 75 6.02 -4.81 0.62
C SER A 75 4.74 -5.29 1.31
N GLY A 76 3.82 -4.39 1.64
CA GLY A 76 2.51 -4.72 2.21
C GLY A 76 1.65 -5.54 1.24
N ILE A 77 1.56 -5.12 -0.02
CA ILE A 77 0.82 -5.87 -1.06
C ILE A 77 1.41 -7.27 -1.22
N TYR A 78 2.75 -7.37 -1.29
CA TYR A 78 3.42 -8.66 -1.41
C TYR A 78 3.11 -9.59 -0.23
N LEU A 79 3.13 -9.07 1.01
CA LEU A 79 2.76 -9.84 2.21
C LEU A 79 1.32 -10.36 2.14
N ILE A 80 0.36 -9.51 1.76
CA ILE A 80 -1.06 -9.91 1.67
C ILE A 80 -1.24 -11.00 0.60
N VAL A 81 -0.60 -10.86 -0.56
CA VAL A 81 -0.65 -11.87 -1.63
C VAL A 81 0.00 -13.17 -1.17
N LEU A 82 1.15 -13.11 -0.52
CA LEU A 82 1.86 -14.29 -0.01
C LEU A 82 1.02 -15.02 1.06
N LEU A 83 0.48 -14.28 2.03
CA LEU A 83 -0.42 -14.80 3.06
C LEU A 83 -1.67 -15.44 2.44
N SER A 84 -2.23 -14.83 1.40
CA SER A 84 -3.38 -15.38 0.67
C SER A 84 -3.03 -16.72 0.00
N ILE A 85 -1.87 -16.83 -0.63
CA ILE A 85 -1.41 -18.07 -1.27
C ILE A 85 -1.20 -19.18 -0.22
N ILE A 86 -0.59 -18.84 0.92
CA ILE A 86 -0.32 -19.79 2.01
C ILE A 86 -1.63 -20.23 2.68
N GLY A 87 -2.50 -19.28 3.01
CA GLY A 87 -3.72 -19.51 3.79
C GLY A 87 -4.81 -20.22 3.00
N PHE A 88 -5.00 -19.87 1.72
CA PHE A 88 -6.12 -20.39 0.92
C PHE A 88 -5.80 -21.68 0.14
N LYS A 89 -4.60 -22.27 0.31
CA LYS A 89 -4.15 -23.62 -0.13
C LYS A 89 -5.08 -24.29 -1.19
N LYS A 90 -4.86 -23.97 -2.47
CA LYS A 90 -5.62 -24.45 -3.68
C LYS A 90 -7.02 -23.86 -3.93
N ARG A 91 -7.57 -23.00 -3.08
CA ARG A 91 -8.81 -22.24 -3.38
C ARG A 91 -8.51 -21.03 -4.25
N TYR A 92 -8.24 -21.28 -5.54
CA TYR A 92 -7.88 -20.24 -6.52
C TYR A 92 -8.88 -19.09 -6.60
N GLY A 93 -10.17 -19.33 -6.33
CA GLY A 93 -11.20 -18.29 -6.29
C GLY A 93 -11.01 -17.25 -5.19
N LEU A 94 -10.56 -17.67 -3.99
CA LEU A 94 -10.31 -16.73 -2.89
C LEU A 94 -9.04 -15.92 -3.13
N ILE A 95 -8.00 -16.54 -3.69
CA ILE A 95 -6.75 -15.85 -4.07
C ILE A 95 -7.04 -14.80 -5.15
N SER A 96 -7.81 -15.16 -6.18
CA SER A 96 -8.22 -14.22 -7.23
C SER A 96 -9.07 -13.07 -6.67
N SER A 97 -10.05 -13.37 -5.82
CA SER A 97 -10.87 -12.35 -5.15
C SER A 97 -10.02 -11.37 -4.34
N CYS A 98 -9.06 -11.89 -3.54
CA CYS A 98 -8.16 -11.05 -2.76
C CYS A 98 -7.33 -10.11 -3.64
N CYS A 99 -6.72 -10.61 -4.73
CA CYS A 99 -5.97 -9.77 -5.67
C CYS A 99 -6.85 -8.69 -6.35
N LEU A 100 -8.09 -9.03 -6.71
CA LEU A 100 -9.04 -8.07 -7.29
C LEU A 100 -9.46 -7.00 -6.27
N CYS A 101 -9.69 -7.38 -5.01
CA CYS A 101 -9.96 -6.42 -3.94
C CYS A 101 -8.79 -5.46 -3.72
N ILE A 102 -7.55 -5.96 -3.68
CA ILE A 102 -6.34 -5.12 -3.58
C ILE A 102 -6.26 -4.15 -4.76
N THR A 103 -6.48 -4.64 -5.98
CA THR A 103 -6.48 -3.81 -7.19
C THR A 103 -7.52 -2.68 -7.09
N ALA A 104 -8.75 -2.99 -6.67
CA ALA A 104 -9.80 -2.01 -6.52
C ALA A 104 -9.45 -0.94 -5.46
N LEU A 105 -8.87 -1.35 -4.33
CA LEU A 105 -8.40 -0.43 -3.30
C LEU A 105 -7.30 0.51 -3.81
N LEU A 106 -6.32 -0.02 -4.56
CA LEU A 106 -5.24 0.79 -5.13
C LEU A 106 -5.76 1.79 -6.17
N CYS A 107 -6.70 1.39 -7.02
CA CYS A 107 -7.35 2.29 -7.97
C CYS A 107 -8.15 3.38 -7.25
N TYR A 108 -8.89 3.03 -6.20
CA TYR A 108 -9.66 3.99 -5.41
C TYR A 108 -8.76 5.01 -4.71
N SER A 109 -7.65 4.57 -4.12
CA SER A 109 -6.65 5.47 -3.52
C SER A 109 -6.03 6.40 -4.56
N SER A 110 -5.73 5.88 -5.75
CA SER A 110 -5.19 6.68 -6.86
C SER A 110 -6.19 7.75 -7.33
N TYR A 111 -7.49 7.41 -7.39
CA TYR A 111 -8.55 8.36 -7.75
C TYR A 111 -8.70 9.50 -6.72
N LYS A 112 -8.58 9.21 -5.42
CA LYS A 112 -8.63 10.28 -4.41
C LYS A 112 -7.47 11.25 -4.51
N LEU A 113 -6.29 10.74 -4.84
CA LEU A 113 -5.06 11.53 -4.86
C LEU A 113 -4.93 12.38 -6.14
N SER A 114 -5.74 12.14 -7.17
CA SER A 114 -5.63 12.82 -8.47
C SER A 114 -6.29 14.20 -8.55
N HIS A 115 -6.89 14.72 -7.47
CA HIS A 115 -7.63 15.99 -7.51
C HIS A 115 -6.71 17.22 -7.70
N THR A 116 -5.56 17.27 -7.02
CA THR A 116 -4.51 18.29 -7.20
C THR A 116 -3.13 17.73 -6.83
N PRO A 117 -2.50 16.93 -7.70
CA PRO A 117 -1.30 16.19 -7.34
C PRO A 117 -0.07 17.10 -7.24
N THR A 118 0.69 16.94 -6.17
CA THR A 118 2.07 17.43 -6.03
C THR A 118 3.08 16.43 -6.60
N GLU A 119 4.33 16.83 -6.80
CA GLU A 119 5.38 15.96 -7.37
C GLU A 119 5.54 14.62 -6.62
N GLY A 120 5.47 14.62 -5.29
CA GLY A 120 5.54 13.40 -4.48
C GLY A 120 4.30 12.51 -4.62
N GLU A 121 3.12 13.12 -4.73
CA GLU A 121 1.86 12.41 -4.94
C GLU A 121 1.79 11.80 -6.34
N HIS A 122 2.33 12.45 -7.36
CA HIS A 122 2.48 11.86 -8.70
C HIS A 122 3.27 10.56 -8.67
N ALA A 123 4.43 10.55 -8.00
CA ALA A 123 5.25 9.34 -7.86
C ALA A 123 4.46 8.20 -7.17
N MET A 124 3.68 8.53 -6.14
CA MET A 124 2.84 7.56 -5.45
C MET A 124 1.72 7.02 -6.35
N ILE A 125 1.00 7.89 -7.08
CA ILE A 125 -0.07 7.50 -8.03
C ILE A 125 0.48 6.59 -9.13
N THR A 126 1.62 6.92 -9.73
CA THR A 126 2.22 6.10 -10.79
C THR A 126 2.60 4.72 -10.24
N SER A 127 3.21 4.67 -9.05
CA SER A 127 3.60 3.40 -8.42
C SER A 127 2.39 2.54 -8.02
N SER A 128 1.31 3.14 -7.50
CA SER A 128 0.10 2.42 -7.11
C SER A 128 -0.63 1.87 -8.32
N LEU A 129 -0.66 2.61 -9.43
CA LEU A 129 -1.27 2.16 -10.67
C LEU A 129 -0.47 1.03 -11.33
N ALA A 130 0.87 1.11 -11.30
CA ALA A 130 1.74 0.02 -11.76
C ALA A 130 1.58 -1.25 -10.90
N ALA A 131 1.46 -1.10 -9.58
CA ALA A 131 1.18 -2.23 -8.69
C ALA A 131 -0.22 -2.83 -8.93
N ALA A 132 -1.23 -1.98 -9.17
CA ALA A 132 -2.59 -2.41 -9.47
C ALA A 132 -2.66 -3.22 -10.77
N SER A 133 -1.95 -2.81 -11.83
CA SER A 133 -1.94 -3.54 -13.10
C SER A 133 -1.30 -4.92 -12.97
N LEU A 134 -0.20 -5.05 -12.22
CA LEU A 134 0.42 -6.34 -11.91
C LEU A 134 -0.51 -7.23 -11.07
N CYS A 135 -1.17 -6.67 -10.07
CA CYS A 135 -2.09 -7.40 -9.22
C CYS A 135 -3.32 -7.90 -10.00
N LEU A 136 -3.82 -7.09 -10.93
CA LEU A 136 -4.90 -7.46 -11.84
C LEU A 136 -4.49 -8.62 -12.75
N ALA A 137 -3.29 -8.57 -13.35
CA ALA A 137 -2.78 -9.65 -14.18
C ALA A 137 -2.69 -10.97 -13.41
N VAL A 138 -2.17 -10.96 -12.18
CA VAL A 138 -2.12 -12.12 -11.30
C VAL A 138 -3.53 -12.61 -10.92
N GLY A 139 -4.43 -11.69 -10.58
CA GLY A 139 -5.83 -12.00 -10.25
C GLY A 139 -6.57 -12.70 -11.40
N LEU A 140 -6.38 -12.23 -12.63
CA LEU A 140 -6.91 -12.84 -13.86
C LEU A 140 -6.30 -14.22 -14.12
N PHE A 141 -4.99 -14.37 -13.94
CA PHE A 141 -4.34 -15.68 -14.10
C PHE A 141 -4.92 -16.74 -13.16
N TYR A 142 -5.12 -16.41 -11.87
CA TYR A 142 -5.74 -17.32 -10.91
C TYR A 142 -7.22 -17.57 -11.20
N LEU A 143 -7.94 -16.61 -11.79
CA LEU A 143 -9.31 -16.77 -12.24
C LEU A 143 -9.41 -17.76 -13.41
N LEU A 144 -8.55 -17.63 -14.41
CA LEU A 144 -8.47 -18.59 -15.53
C LEU A 144 -8.13 -20.00 -15.03
N LYS A 145 -7.17 -20.11 -14.10
CA LYS A 145 -6.80 -21.38 -13.48
C LYS A 145 -7.96 -22.01 -12.71
N ARG A 146 -8.78 -21.19 -12.05
CA ARG A 146 -10.02 -21.66 -11.39
C ARG A 146 -10.99 -22.27 -12.41
N PHE A 147 -11.22 -21.61 -13.55
CA PHE A 147 -12.12 -22.12 -14.59
C PHE A 147 -11.59 -23.41 -15.23
N TYR A 148 -10.28 -23.51 -15.47
CA TYR A 148 -9.67 -24.73 -16.00
C TYR A 148 -9.79 -25.89 -15.00
N SER A 149 -9.48 -25.65 -13.73
CA SER A 149 -9.57 -26.68 -12.70
C SER A 149 -10.99 -27.20 -12.48
N GLN A 150 -12.03 -26.41 -12.77
CA GLN A 150 -13.43 -26.86 -12.67
C GLN A 150 -13.85 -27.74 -13.85
N LYS A 151 -13.24 -27.58 -15.03
CA LYS A 151 -13.51 -28.43 -16.21
C LYS A 151 -12.99 -29.85 -16.08
N GLU A 152 -11.99 -30.12 -15.24
CA GLU A 152 -11.47 -31.48 -15.02
C GLU A 152 -12.37 -32.34 -14.10
N TYR A 153 -13.41 -31.76 -13.49
CA TYR A 153 -14.35 -32.47 -12.60
C TYR A 153 -15.76 -32.65 -13.20
N ILE A 154 -15.96 -32.29 -14.47
CA ILE A 154 -17.21 -32.47 -15.24
C ILE A 154 -16.91 -33.46 -16.37
#